data_AF-A0A2E8CWG8-F1
#
_entry.id   AF-A0A2E8CWG8-F1
#
_cell.length_a   1.000
_cell.length_b   1.000
_cell.length_c   1.000
_cell.angle_alpha   90.00
_cell.angle_beta   90.00
_cell.angle_gamma   90.00
#
_symmetry.space_group_name_H-M   'P 1'
#
loop_
_entity.id
_entity.type
_entity.pdbx_description
1 polymer ?
#
loop_
_entity_poly.entity_id
_entity_poly.type
_entity_poly.pdbx_seq_one_letter_code
_entity_poly.pdbx_strand_id
1 'polypeptide(L)'
;MRRSSAVSVSLGISFALFGTLAGALMLVGTIRAEDEKSEASADSATKTAPRLVKLSKEHSIWVDATRKLVVVDGEIAMREGALEMFACPKGTKEHESVIAVHCNGQLIHAGLLAVGAKADHPVRFNPEYVAASGSIIDILILWEDEKGRHKVRAQDWVMDAETKQPMKHDWVFGGSGFWTDETTGKKYYHADAGDLICVSNFSTAMLDLPIESSQANDGLLYSAFTERIPPRGTKVRMVLTPRKAKVDPDEKKS
;
A
#
# COMPACT_ATOMS: atom_id res chain seq x y z
N MET A 1 50.73 27.09 25.17
CA MET A 1 51.19 28.50 25.34
C MET A 1 51.65 29.01 23.98
N ARG A 2 51.16 30.18 23.51
CA ARG A 2 51.36 30.74 22.14
C ARG A 2 50.69 29.91 21.01
N ARG A 3 49.70 30.51 20.30
CA ARG A 3 49.75 31.26 19.01
C ARG A 3 50.03 30.32 17.81
N SER A 4 49.16 30.13 16.81
CA SER A 4 48.25 31.02 16.05
C SER A 4 48.95 32.01 15.11
N SER A 5 48.67 31.86 13.81
CA SER A 5 48.51 32.93 12.81
C SER A 5 47.97 32.33 11.50
N ALA A 6 47.09 33.06 10.82
CA ALA A 6 46.70 32.80 9.43
C ALA A 6 47.53 33.69 8.49
N VAL A 7 47.52 33.39 7.18
CA VAL A 7 48.08 34.26 6.14
C VAL A 7 47.01 34.53 5.09
N SER A 8 46.81 35.81 4.79
CA SER A 8 46.00 36.31 3.68
C SER A 8 46.92 37.00 2.69
N VAL A 9 46.62 36.93 1.39
CA VAL A 9 47.34 37.62 0.32
C VAL A 9 46.33 38.28 -0.61
N SER A 10 46.63 39.51 -1.04
CA SER A 10 45.85 40.33 -1.96
C SER A 10 46.79 41.26 -2.74
N LEU A 11 46.24 42.09 -3.63
CA LEU A 11 46.90 42.90 -4.68
C LEU A 11 47.41 42.06 -5.88
N GLY A 12 47.51 42.62 -7.10
CA GLY A 12 47.35 44.03 -7.49
C GLY A 12 46.89 44.25 -8.96
N ILE A 13 46.88 45.52 -9.40
CA ILE A 13 46.17 46.02 -10.61
C ILE A 13 47.12 46.77 -11.55
N SER A 14 46.99 46.58 -12.88
CA SER A 14 47.20 47.53 -14.01
C SER A 14 46.83 46.81 -15.34
N PHE A 15 46.16 47.37 -16.37
CA PHE A 15 46.46 48.52 -17.26
C PHE A 15 47.83 48.38 -17.98
N ALA A 16 48.02 48.54 -19.30
CA ALA A 16 47.15 48.78 -20.47
C ALA A 16 47.89 48.27 -21.77
N LEU A 17 47.64 48.58 -23.07
CA LEU A 17 46.79 49.53 -23.80
C LEU A 17 46.58 49.08 -25.29
N PHE A 18 45.54 49.60 -25.96
CA PHE A 18 45.21 49.68 -27.42
C PHE A 18 46.01 48.97 -28.55
N GLY A 19 45.25 48.47 -29.55
CA GLY A 19 45.67 48.13 -30.92
C GLY A 19 44.47 48.07 -31.89
N THR A 20 44.67 48.28 -33.21
CA THR A 20 43.59 48.46 -34.23
C THR A 20 44.03 47.87 -35.60
N LEU A 21 43.25 47.78 -36.70
CA LEU A 21 41.95 48.37 -37.09
C LEU A 21 41.24 47.51 -38.17
N ALA A 22 39.89 47.52 -38.21
CA ALA A 22 39.00 46.98 -39.28
C ALA A 22 39.04 45.45 -39.52
N GLY A 23 38.03 44.80 -40.13
CA GLY A 23 36.69 45.24 -40.57
C GLY A 23 35.93 44.11 -41.31
N ALA A 24 34.66 44.36 -41.71
CA ALA A 24 33.75 43.46 -42.45
C ALA A 24 33.22 42.20 -41.68
N LEU A 25 32.03 41.62 -41.95
CA LEU A 25 30.80 42.08 -42.64
C LEU A 25 29.63 41.07 -42.37
N MET A 26 28.37 41.55 -42.34
CA MET A 26 27.08 40.83 -42.16
C MET A 26 26.86 40.21 -40.76
N LEU A 27 25.74 40.39 -40.03
CA LEU A 27 24.30 40.67 -40.29
C LEU A 27 23.40 39.42 -40.21
N VAL A 28 22.99 39.07 -39.00
CA VAL A 28 21.62 38.60 -38.67
C VAL A 28 21.24 39.26 -37.33
N GLY A 29 20.03 39.82 -37.23
CA GLY A 29 19.53 40.38 -35.97
C GLY A 29 18.57 39.40 -35.28
N THR A 30 18.66 39.28 -33.96
CA THR A 30 17.65 38.63 -33.12
C THR A 30 17.06 39.61 -32.11
N ILE A 31 15.74 39.58 -32.03
CA ILE A 31 14.88 40.53 -31.32
C ILE A 31 15.00 40.36 -29.80
N ARG A 32 14.81 41.46 -29.04
CA ARG A 32 14.55 41.39 -27.59
C ARG A 32 13.26 40.63 -27.33
N ALA A 33 13.33 39.52 -26.61
CA ALA A 33 12.14 38.97 -25.95
C ALA A 33 11.85 39.81 -24.71
N GLU A 34 10.65 40.40 -24.65
CA GLU A 34 10.11 41.08 -23.47
C GLU A 34 9.18 40.11 -22.71
N ASP A 35 8.85 40.41 -21.45
CA ASP A 35 8.04 39.56 -20.58
C ASP A 35 6.56 39.50 -21.05
N GLU A 36 6.12 38.37 -21.63
CA GLU A 36 4.70 38.05 -21.78
C GLU A 36 4.20 37.13 -20.64
N LYS A 37 3.43 37.73 -19.73
CA LYS A 37 2.79 37.10 -18.58
C LYS A 37 1.55 36.30 -19.00
N SER A 38 1.71 35.01 -19.27
CA SER A 38 0.59 34.13 -19.64
C SER A 38 -0.29 33.74 -18.43
N GLU A 39 -1.34 34.51 -18.18
CA GLU A 39 -2.43 34.18 -17.24
C GLU A 39 -3.64 33.56 -17.95
N ALA A 40 -3.45 32.38 -18.56
CA ALA A 40 -4.53 31.50 -19.02
C ALA A 40 -4.07 30.02 -18.96
N SER A 41 -4.87 29.03 -18.57
CA SER A 41 -6.26 29.05 -18.11
C SER A 41 -6.41 28.18 -16.86
N ALA A 42 -7.05 28.71 -15.82
CA ALA A 42 -7.37 28.01 -14.58
C ALA A 42 -8.86 27.69 -14.41
N ASP A 43 -9.71 28.05 -15.39
CA ASP A 43 -11.17 27.95 -15.32
C ASP A 43 -11.74 27.02 -16.41
N SER A 44 -11.43 25.74 -16.27
CA SER A 44 -12.17 24.63 -16.91
C SER A 44 -12.00 23.34 -16.08
N ALA A 45 -12.05 23.48 -14.76
CA ALA A 45 -12.03 22.34 -13.83
C ALA A 45 -13.41 21.67 -13.81
N THR A 46 -13.68 20.83 -14.80
CA THR A 46 -14.92 20.05 -14.95
C THR A 46 -15.37 19.44 -13.63
N LYS A 47 -16.67 19.53 -13.32
CA LYS A 47 -17.30 18.92 -12.12
C LYS A 47 -17.02 17.41 -12.05
N THR A 48 -15.91 17.06 -11.41
CA THR A 48 -15.49 15.68 -11.19
C THR A 48 -16.13 15.17 -9.89
N ALA A 49 -16.72 13.98 -9.96
CA ALA A 49 -17.21 13.30 -8.77
C ALA A 49 -16.05 13.06 -7.78
N PRO A 50 -16.29 13.01 -6.45
CA PRO A 50 -15.24 12.78 -5.48
C PRO A 50 -14.50 11.48 -5.80
N ARG A 51 -13.20 11.61 -6.08
CA ARG A 51 -12.32 10.53 -6.56
C ARG A 51 -12.28 9.30 -5.64
N LEU A 52 -12.65 9.50 -4.37
CA LEU A 52 -12.71 8.48 -3.33
C LEU A 52 -14.14 8.44 -2.76
N VAL A 53 -14.90 7.40 -3.09
CA VAL A 53 -16.33 7.24 -2.76
C VAL A 53 -16.48 6.35 -1.54
N LYS A 54 -17.20 6.80 -0.50
CA LYS A 54 -17.42 6.01 0.73
C LYS A 54 -18.44 4.90 0.47
N LEU A 55 -18.12 3.64 0.82
CA LEU A 55 -19.01 2.50 0.59
C LEU A 55 -20.07 2.28 1.69
N SER A 56 -19.85 2.82 2.88
CA SER A 56 -20.76 2.66 4.03
C SER A 56 -20.90 3.95 4.81
N LYS A 57 -22.07 4.17 5.43
CA LYS A 57 -22.26 5.26 6.38
C LYS A 57 -21.45 5.00 7.65
N GLU A 58 -21.56 3.79 8.21
CA GLU A 58 -20.98 3.43 9.50
C GLU A 58 -19.49 3.05 9.41
N HIS A 59 -19.09 2.25 8.42
CA HIS A 59 -17.72 1.74 8.32
C HIS A 59 -16.77 2.72 7.62
N SER A 60 -15.50 2.73 8.04
CA SER A 60 -14.46 3.59 7.45
C SER A 60 -13.82 2.93 6.23
N ILE A 61 -14.61 2.81 5.16
CA ILE A 61 -14.21 2.20 3.88
C ILE A 61 -14.63 3.07 2.69
N TRP A 62 -13.72 3.20 1.71
CA TRP A 62 -13.91 3.92 0.46
C TRP A 62 -13.29 3.18 -0.74
N VAL A 63 -13.71 3.55 -1.96
CA VAL A 63 -13.11 3.08 -3.22
C VAL A 63 -12.74 4.23 -4.15
N ASP A 64 -11.64 4.07 -4.88
CA ASP A 64 -11.22 4.90 -6.00
C ASP A 64 -11.10 4.00 -7.24
N ALA A 65 -12.17 3.94 -8.05
CA ALA A 65 -12.23 3.07 -9.22
C ALA A 65 -11.20 3.45 -10.30
N THR A 66 -10.79 4.72 -10.37
CA THR A 66 -9.82 5.21 -11.36
C THR A 66 -8.39 4.76 -11.04
N ARG A 67 -8.00 4.75 -9.76
CA ARG A 67 -6.71 4.21 -9.29
C ARG A 67 -6.77 2.73 -8.89
N LYS A 68 -7.97 2.13 -8.88
CA LYS A 68 -8.28 0.78 -8.40
C LYS A 68 -7.89 0.52 -6.94
N LEU A 69 -8.24 1.45 -6.05
CA LEU A 69 -7.92 1.37 -4.62
C LEU A 69 -9.17 1.07 -3.80
N VAL A 70 -9.07 0.12 -2.87
CA VAL A 70 -9.92 0.08 -1.67
C VAL A 70 -9.12 0.73 -0.54
N VAL A 71 -9.75 1.62 0.21
CA VAL A 71 -9.13 2.34 1.33
C VAL A 71 -9.93 2.02 2.59
N VAL A 72 -9.26 1.55 3.63
CA VAL A 72 -9.86 1.15 4.90
C VAL A 72 -9.07 1.74 6.06
N ASP A 73 -9.74 2.40 7.00
CA ASP A 73 -9.07 2.89 8.22
C ASP A 73 -9.15 1.88 9.36
N GLY A 74 -8.12 1.85 10.19
CA GLY A 74 -7.95 0.92 11.31
C GLY A 74 -7.00 1.46 12.37
N GLU A 75 -6.53 0.58 13.23
CA GLU A 75 -5.51 0.87 14.25
C GLU A 75 -4.62 -0.33 14.54
N ILE A 76 -3.40 -0.09 15.04
CA ILE A 76 -2.50 -1.15 15.48
C ILE A 76 -3.10 -1.88 16.69
N ALA A 77 -3.39 -3.17 16.53
CA ALA A 77 -3.90 -4.03 17.59
C ALA A 77 -2.77 -4.75 18.33
N MET A 78 -1.81 -5.29 17.57
CA MET A 78 -0.69 -6.12 18.04
C MET A 78 0.63 -5.64 17.44
N ARG A 79 1.74 -5.87 18.14
CA ARG A 79 3.11 -5.50 17.68
C ARG A 79 4.14 -6.61 17.84
N GLU A 80 3.85 -7.59 18.69
CA GLU A 80 4.80 -8.58 19.22
C GLU A 80 4.05 -9.92 19.34
N GLY A 81 4.69 -11.03 18.97
CA GLY A 81 4.11 -12.39 19.00
C GLY A 81 3.99 -13.03 17.62
N ALA A 82 3.52 -14.28 17.58
CA ALA A 82 3.19 -14.99 16.35
C ALA A 82 1.89 -14.42 15.74
N LEU A 83 1.70 -14.60 14.44
CA LEU A 83 0.54 -14.08 13.69
C LEU A 83 -0.16 -15.22 12.96
N GLU A 84 -1.48 -15.34 13.15
CA GLU A 84 -2.35 -15.98 12.17
C GLU A 84 -2.76 -14.99 11.07
N MET A 85 -2.86 -13.71 11.42
CA MET A 85 -3.44 -12.64 10.59
C MET A 85 -2.50 -11.44 10.51
N PHE A 86 -2.48 -10.78 9.36
CA PHE A 86 -1.97 -9.42 9.26
C PHE A 86 -3.04 -8.41 9.72
N ALA A 87 -4.30 -8.60 9.35
CA ALA A 87 -5.39 -7.71 9.73
C ALA A 87 -6.72 -8.46 9.90
N CYS A 88 -7.55 -8.02 10.85
CA CYS A 88 -8.89 -8.55 11.14
C CYS A 88 -9.92 -7.42 11.33
N PRO A 89 -11.24 -7.69 11.22
CA PRO A 89 -12.28 -6.76 11.64
C PRO A 89 -12.17 -6.48 13.15
N LYS A 90 -12.35 -5.23 13.57
CA LYS A 90 -12.30 -4.88 14.99
C LYS A 90 -13.39 -5.60 15.80
N GLY A 91 -13.01 -6.24 16.91
CA GLY A 91 -13.86 -7.08 17.75
C GLY A 91 -13.78 -8.58 17.43
N THR A 92 -12.67 -9.07 16.87
CA THR A 92 -12.48 -10.47 16.46
C THR A 92 -11.11 -11.02 16.91
N LYS A 93 -10.11 -11.02 16.02
CA LYS A 93 -8.79 -11.67 16.15
C LYS A 93 -7.66 -10.69 16.52
N GLU A 94 -7.94 -9.60 17.25
CA GLU A 94 -6.91 -8.58 17.62
C GLU A 94 -5.72 -9.11 18.44
N HIS A 95 -5.79 -10.31 18.99
CA HIS A 95 -4.73 -10.93 19.77
C HIS A 95 -3.68 -11.68 18.92
N GLU A 96 -3.95 -11.81 17.61
CA GLU A 96 -3.13 -12.53 16.61
C GLU A 96 -3.09 -11.77 15.26
N SER A 97 -3.46 -10.48 15.27
CA SER A 97 -3.58 -9.58 14.12
C SER A 97 -2.85 -8.25 14.35
N VAL A 98 -2.01 -7.82 13.42
CA VAL A 98 -1.30 -6.51 13.53
C VAL A 98 -2.28 -5.33 13.50
N ILE A 99 -3.29 -5.36 12.62
CA ILE A 99 -4.25 -4.26 12.42
C ILE A 99 -5.69 -4.71 12.71
N ALA A 100 -6.40 -3.94 13.55
CA ALA A 100 -7.85 -3.99 13.64
C ALA A 100 -8.46 -2.96 12.68
N VAL A 101 -9.27 -3.39 11.70
CA VAL A 101 -9.93 -2.47 10.75
C VAL A 101 -11.33 -2.06 11.20
N HIS A 102 -11.72 -0.81 10.92
CA HIS A 102 -13.04 -0.25 11.23
C HIS A 102 -14.08 -0.58 10.13
N CYS A 103 -14.03 -1.82 9.61
CA CYS A 103 -14.87 -2.33 8.54
C CYS A 103 -15.05 -3.85 8.69
N ASN A 104 -16.20 -4.39 8.28
CA ASN A 104 -16.34 -5.85 8.13
C ASN A 104 -15.67 -6.34 6.84
N GLY A 105 -15.41 -7.63 6.74
CA GLY A 105 -14.80 -8.25 5.56
C GLY A 105 -15.71 -8.20 4.34
N GLN A 106 -17.03 -8.33 4.51
CA GLN A 106 -17.98 -8.34 3.39
C GLN A 106 -17.93 -7.05 2.57
N LEU A 107 -17.77 -5.89 3.23
CA LEU A 107 -17.60 -4.61 2.53
C LEU A 107 -16.22 -4.45 1.89
N ILE A 108 -15.16 -5.05 2.46
CA ILE A 108 -13.82 -5.04 1.85
C ILE A 108 -13.80 -5.92 0.61
N HIS A 109 -14.41 -7.12 0.66
CA HIS A 109 -14.65 -7.98 -0.50
C HIS A 109 -15.43 -7.23 -1.60
N ALA A 110 -16.56 -6.60 -1.24
CA ALA A 110 -17.36 -5.82 -2.20
C ALA A 110 -16.55 -4.66 -2.81
N GLY A 111 -15.71 -3.99 -2.01
CA GLY A 111 -14.79 -2.96 -2.48
C GLY A 111 -13.76 -3.50 -3.47
N LEU A 112 -13.15 -4.66 -3.18
CA LEU A 112 -12.16 -5.33 -4.05
C LEU A 112 -12.78 -5.70 -5.41
N LEU A 113 -14.00 -6.28 -5.41
CA LEU A 113 -14.75 -6.52 -6.64
C LEU A 113 -15.03 -5.21 -7.40
N ALA A 114 -15.44 -4.15 -6.71
CA ALA A 114 -15.76 -2.84 -7.32
C ALA A 114 -14.55 -2.15 -7.97
N VAL A 115 -13.31 -2.44 -7.55
CA VAL A 115 -12.08 -1.98 -8.23
C VAL A 115 -11.54 -2.98 -9.27
N GLY A 116 -12.26 -4.08 -9.50
CA GLY A 116 -11.96 -5.10 -10.50
C GLY A 116 -10.91 -6.12 -10.07
N ALA A 117 -10.84 -6.44 -8.77
CA ALA A 117 -10.26 -7.70 -8.33
C ALA A 117 -11.17 -8.87 -8.75
N LYS A 118 -10.57 -10.01 -9.07
CA LYS A 118 -11.23 -11.30 -9.19
C LYS A 118 -10.90 -12.13 -7.95
N ALA A 119 -11.92 -12.60 -7.24
CA ALA A 119 -11.77 -13.70 -6.31
C ALA A 119 -11.66 -15.03 -7.08
N ASP A 120 -11.09 -16.06 -6.45
CA ASP A 120 -11.08 -17.43 -6.99
C ASP A 120 -11.47 -18.43 -5.89
N HIS A 121 -10.53 -18.86 -5.05
CA HIS A 121 -10.82 -19.69 -3.87
C HIS A 121 -9.80 -19.51 -2.72
N PRO A 122 -10.21 -19.67 -1.45
CA PRO A 122 -9.29 -19.80 -0.32
C PRO A 122 -8.52 -21.14 -0.38
N VAL A 123 -7.70 -21.42 0.62
CA VAL A 123 -7.04 -22.72 0.76
C VAL A 123 -8.06 -23.87 0.84
N ARG A 124 -7.69 -25.04 0.33
CA ARG A 124 -8.36 -26.31 0.60
C ARG A 124 -7.34 -27.30 1.15
N PHE A 125 -7.61 -27.90 2.30
CA PHE A 125 -6.75 -28.91 2.91
C PHE A 125 -7.10 -30.36 2.52
N ASN A 126 -8.39 -30.64 2.29
CA ASN A 126 -8.91 -31.99 2.03
C ASN A 126 -9.74 -32.01 0.73
N PRO A 127 -9.73 -33.12 -0.06
CA PRO A 127 -8.94 -34.34 0.13
C PRO A 127 -7.45 -34.18 -0.21
N GLU A 128 -7.09 -33.11 -0.91
CA GLU A 128 -5.72 -32.76 -1.29
C GLU A 128 -5.50 -31.27 -1.01
N TYR A 129 -4.27 -30.91 -0.60
CA TYR A 129 -3.89 -29.52 -0.40
C TYR A 129 -3.88 -28.75 -1.72
N VAL A 130 -4.61 -27.64 -1.76
CA VAL A 130 -4.51 -26.62 -2.81
C VAL A 130 -4.47 -25.25 -2.14
N ALA A 131 -3.40 -24.50 -2.41
CA ALA A 131 -3.18 -23.16 -1.89
C ALA A 131 -4.30 -22.20 -2.32
N ALA A 132 -4.44 -21.07 -1.60
CA ALA A 132 -5.35 -20.02 -2.03
C ALA A 132 -4.98 -19.47 -3.43
N SER A 133 -5.98 -19.06 -4.18
CA SER A 133 -5.87 -18.51 -5.54
C SER A 133 -6.64 -17.19 -5.66
N GLY A 134 -6.38 -16.43 -6.71
CA GLY A 134 -7.12 -15.21 -7.05
C GLY A 134 -6.23 -14.06 -7.46
N SER A 135 -6.80 -12.85 -7.48
CA SER A 135 -6.03 -11.64 -7.78
C SER A 135 -5.03 -11.34 -6.67
N ILE A 136 -3.77 -11.11 -7.03
CA ILE A 136 -2.78 -10.57 -6.09
C ILE A 136 -3.21 -9.18 -5.64
N ILE A 137 -3.23 -8.94 -4.33
CA ILE A 137 -3.58 -7.65 -3.72
C ILE A 137 -2.32 -7.02 -3.12
N ASP A 138 -1.88 -5.91 -3.71
CA ASP A 138 -0.84 -5.05 -3.14
C ASP A 138 -1.43 -4.24 -1.99
N ILE A 139 -0.89 -4.41 -0.78
CA ILE A 139 -1.35 -3.74 0.45
C ILE A 139 -0.29 -2.75 0.94
N LEU A 140 -0.66 -1.48 1.02
CA LEU A 140 0.16 -0.41 1.59
C LEU A 140 -0.47 0.10 2.89
N ILE A 141 0.35 0.32 3.92
CA ILE A 141 -0.09 0.95 5.18
C ILE A 141 0.47 2.36 5.27
N LEU A 142 -0.41 3.31 5.54
CA LEU A 142 -0.10 4.73 5.73
C LEU A 142 -0.46 5.14 7.16
N TRP A 143 0.38 5.95 7.79
CA TRP A 143 0.07 6.64 9.05
C TRP A 143 0.81 7.97 9.11
N GLU A 144 0.45 8.80 10.09
CA GLU A 144 1.14 10.05 10.39
C GLU A 144 1.56 10.03 11.87
N ASP A 145 2.77 10.49 12.16
CA ASP A 145 3.29 10.70 13.52
C ASP A 145 4.16 11.97 13.58
N GLU A 146 4.83 12.23 14.71
CA GLU A 146 5.68 13.41 14.92
C GLU A 146 6.82 13.55 13.90
N LYS A 147 7.21 12.46 13.21
CA LYS A 147 8.24 12.44 12.16
C LYS A 147 7.66 12.67 10.77
N GLY A 148 6.33 12.80 10.64
CA GLY A 148 5.62 13.11 9.42
C GLY A 148 4.80 11.94 8.86
N ARG A 149 4.76 11.85 7.53
CA ARG A 149 3.92 10.89 6.78
C ARG A 149 4.70 9.64 6.40
N HIS A 150 4.16 8.48 6.76
CA HIS A 150 4.77 7.18 6.47
C HIS A 150 3.94 6.37 5.48
N LYS A 151 4.60 5.48 4.73
CA LYS A 151 3.98 4.57 3.77
C LYS A 151 4.89 3.35 3.54
N VAL A 152 4.45 2.16 3.96
CA VAL A 152 5.19 0.88 3.85
C VAL A 152 4.32 -0.20 3.21
N ARG A 153 4.88 -1.34 2.80
CA ARG A 153 4.09 -2.53 2.45
C ARG A 153 3.61 -3.22 3.73
N ALA A 154 2.44 -3.86 3.69
CA ALA A 154 2.01 -4.73 4.79
C ALA A 154 3.03 -5.86 5.08
N GLN A 155 3.68 -6.40 4.03
CA GLN A 155 4.76 -7.38 4.19
C GLN A 155 5.95 -6.88 5.02
N ASP A 156 6.23 -5.57 5.04
CA ASP A 156 7.35 -5.01 5.81
C ASP A 156 7.14 -5.15 7.32
N TRP A 157 5.92 -5.47 7.78
CA TRP A 157 5.54 -5.66 9.19
C TRP A 157 5.37 -7.13 9.60
N VAL A 158 5.46 -8.06 8.65
CA VAL A 158 5.38 -9.51 8.92
C VAL A 158 6.80 -10.07 8.89
N MET A 159 7.30 -10.55 10.03
CA MET A 159 8.59 -11.20 10.15
C MET A 159 8.45 -12.72 9.97
N ASP A 160 9.20 -13.22 9.00
CA ASP A 160 9.43 -14.65 8.73
C ASP A 160 10.20 -15.30 9.90
N ALA A 161 9.64 -16.35 10.48
CA ALA A 161 10.13 -16.93 11.74
C ALA A 161 11.48 -17.65 11.59
N GLU A 162 11.81 -18.16 10.41
CA GLU A 162 13.11 -18.81 10.14
C GLU A 162 14.18 -17.75 9.82
N THR A 163 13.96 -16.94 8.80
CA THR A 163 14.98 -16.04 8.22
C THR A 163 15.13 -14.70 8.94
N LYS A 164 14.17 -14.36 9.83
CA LYS A 164 14.05 -13.05 10.51
C LYS A 164 14.01 -11.86 9.55
N GLN A 165 13.56 -12.10 8.32
CA GLN A 165 13.36 -11.08 7.28
C GLN A 165 11.88 -10.74 7.11
N PRO A 166 11.54 -9.64 6.40
CA PRO A 166 10.17 -9.39 5.98
C PRO A 166 9.63 -10.52 5.09
N MET A 167 8.34 -10.81 5.24
CA MET A 167 7.65 -11.80 4.42
C MET A 167 7.76 -11.46 2.94
N LYS A 168 8.10 -12.45 2.10
CA LYS A 168 8.32 -12.25 0.65
C LYS A 168 7.07 -12.50 -0.20
N HIS A 169 6.08 -13.18 0.37
CA HIS A 169 4.88 -13.62 -0.33
C HIS A 169 3.89 -12.46 -0.54
N ASP A 170 3.08 -12.59 -1.59
CA ASP A 170 1.99 -11.66 -1.89
C ASP A 170 0.65 -12.31 -1.53
N TRP A 171 -0.27 -11.53 -0.96
CA TRP A 171 -1.63 -11.99 -0.68
C TRP A 171 -2.45 -12.14 -1.96
N VAL A 172 -3.23 -13.22 -2.04
CA VAL A 172 -4.21 -13.47 -3.12
C VAL A 172 -5.64 -13.38 -2.59
N PHE A 173 -6.56 -12.90 -3.42
CA PHE A 173 -7.97 -12.76 -3.10
C PHE A 173 -8.72 -14.09 -3.23
N GLY A 174 -8.61 -14.94 -2.20
CA GLY A 174 -9.36 -16.21 -2.12
C GLY A 174 -10.87 -16.01 -2.00
N GLY A 175 -11.30 -14.90 -1.40
CA GLY A 175 -12.70 -14.44 -1.43
C GLY A 175 -13.59 -14.92 -0.28
N SER A 176 -13.13 -15.84 0.58
CA SER A 176 -13.90 -16.44 1.68
C SER A 176 -15.20 -17.13 1.23
N GLY A 177 -16.09 -17.45 2.16
CA GLY A 177 -17.38 -18.11 1.90
C GLY A 177 -18.50 -17.60 2.79
N PHE A 178 -19.64 -18.31 2.78
CA PHE A 178 -20.79 -17.99 3.61
C PHE A 178 -21.29 -19.20 4.39
N TRP A 179 -21.43 -19.04 5.71
CA TRP A 179 -22.26 -19.93 6.53
C TRP A 179 -23.72 -19.47 6.49
N THR A 180 -24.65 -20.40 6.67
CA THR A 180 -26.09 -20.11 6.85
C THR A 180 -26.55 -20.76 8.15
N ASP A 181 -27.12 -19.95 9.03
CA ASP A 181 -27.78 -20.41 10.25
C ASP A 181 -29.03 -21.22 9.89
N GLU A 182 -29.03 -22.52 10.23
CA GLU A 182 -30.12 -23.45 9.90
C GLU A 182 -31.43 -23.15 10.65
N THR A 183 -31.35 -22.44 11.78
CA THR A 183 -32.52 -22.07 12.60
C THR A 183 -33.15 -20.76 12.11
N THR A 184 -32.33 -19.76 11.74
CA THR A 184 -32.83 -18.43 11.35
C THR A 184 -32.80 -18.15 9.85
N GLY A 185 -32.18 -19.02 9.04
CA GLY A 185 -31.94 -18.82 7.61
C GLY A 185 -30.95 -17.70 7.28
N LYS A 186 -30.35 -17.06 8.29
CA LYS A 186 -29.47 -15.90 8.13
C LYS A 186 -28.09 -16.31 7.63
N LYS A 187 -27.60 -15.62 6.59
CA LYS A 187 -26.25 -15.80 6.06
C LYS A 187 -25.23 -14.92 6.79
N TYR A 188 -24.05 -15.46 6.99
CA TYR A 188 -22.89 -14.81 7.58
C TYR A 188 -21.68 -15.01 6.67
N TYR A 189 -20.96 -13.94 6.36
CA TYR A 189 -19.73 -14.00 5.57
C TYR A 189 -18.56 -14.41 6.47
N HIS A 190 -17.81 -15.46 6.15
CA HIS A 190 -16.87 -16.06 7.11
C HIS A 190 -15.77 -15.09 7.58
N ALA A 191 -15.18 -14.30 6.67
CA ALA A 191 -14.16 -13.32 7.02
C ALA A 191 -14.66 -12.11 7.86
N ASP A 192 -15.96 -11.97 8.10
CA ASP A 192 -16.47 -11.04 9.13
C ASP A 192 -16.17 -11.52 10.56
N ALA A 193 -15.86 -12.81 10.75
CA ALA A 193 -15.51 -13.40 12.05
C ALA A 193 -14.02 -13.30 12.42
N GLY A 194 -13.15 -12.84 11.50
CA GLY A 194 -11.72 -12.64 11.78
C GLY A 194 -10.81 -12.81 10.57
N ASP A 195 -11.11 -13.78 9.71
CA ASP A 195 -10.21 -14.35 8.70
C ASP A 195 -10.07 -13.49 7.44
N LEU A 196 -9.59 -12.26 7.63
CA LEU A 196 -9.67 -11.18 6.64
C LEU A 196 -8.41 -11.08 5.78
N ILE A 197 -7.23 -10.96 6.41
CA ILE A 197 -5.94 -10.92 5.72
C ILE A 197 -4.99 -11.84 6.47
N CYS A 198 -4.96 -13.10 6.07
CA CYS A 198 -4.30 -14.19 6.77
C CYS A 198 -2.80 -14.28 6.41
N VAL A 199 -1.98 -14.82 7.32
CA VAL A 199 -0.59 -15.23 7.05
C VAL A 199 -0.34 -16.70 7.37
N SER A 200 -1.19 -17.33 8.20
CA SER A 200 -1.45 -18.77 8.18
C SER A 200 -2.66 -19.05 7.28
N ASN A 201 -2.75 -20.21 6.62
CA ASN A 201 -3.87 -20.47 5.72
C ASN A 201 -5.17 -20.80 6.46
N PHE A 202 -6.31 -20.31 5.96
CA PHE A 202 -7.65 -20.63 6.46
C PHE A 202 -8.64 -20.84 5.32
N SER A 203 -9.44 -21.92 5.35
CA SER A 203 -10.47 -22.17 4.34
C SER A 203 -11.60 -21.13 4.34
N THR A 204 -11.62 -20.28 5.36
CA THR A 204 -12.49 -19.13 5.59
C THR A 204 -11.86 -17.78 5.20
N ALA A 205 -10.59 -17.75 4.74
CA ALA A 205 -9.85 -16.52 4.46
C ALA A 205 -10.42 -15.68 3.31
N MET A 206 -10.48 -14.35 3.46
CA MET A 206 -10.74 -13.42 2.34
C MET A 206 -9.48 -13.17 1.51
N LEU A 207 -8.38 -12.76 2.15
CA LEU A 207 -7.03 -12.73 1.57
C LEU A 207 -6.13 -13.73 2.31
N ASP A 208 -5.36 -14.52 1.58
CA ASP A 208 -4.50 -15.59 2.11
C ASP A 208 -3.18 -15.64 1.30
N LEU A 209 -2.21 -16.45 1.73
CA LEU A 209 -0.96 -16.69 1.02
C LEU A 209 -1.12 -17.84 0.01
N PRO A 210 -0.57 -17.73 -1.21
CA PRO A 210 -0.56 -18.80 -2.22
C PRO A 210 0.57 -19.82 -1.97
N ILE A 211 0.81 -20.16 -0.70
CA ILE A 211 1.77 -21.16 -0.20
C ILE A 211 1.19 -21.86 1.02
N GLU A 212 1.71 -23.05 1.34
CA GLU A 212 1.38 -23.73 2.59
C GLU A 212 1.98 -22.97 3.78
N SER A 213 1.09 -22.49 4.66
CA SER A 213 1.45 -21.81 5.90
C SER A 213 0.54 -22.31 7.03
N SER A 214 1.13 -22.98 8.02
CA SER A 214 0.37 -23.72 9.04
C SER A 214 -0.40 -22.78 9.97
N GLN A 215 -1.62 -23.19 10.31
CA GLN A 215 -2.48 -22.61 11.36
C GLN A 215 -2.43 -23.41 12.68
N ALA A 216 -1.40 -24.24 12.87
CA ALA A 216 -1.13 -24.91 14.15
C ALA A 216 -0.16 -24.07 14.99
N ASN A 217 -0.40 -23.97 16.30
CA ASN A 217 0.34 -23.10 17.23
C ASN A 217 1.87 -23.29 17.22
N ASP A 218 2.34 -24.51 16.96
CA ASP A 218 3.74 -24.92 16.88
C ASP A 218 4.33 -24.83 15.45
N GLY A 219 3.50 -24.58 14.44
CA GLY A 219 3.87 -24.43 13.03
C GLY A 219 3.71 -23.02 12.45
N LEU A 220 3.32 -22.01 13.25
CA LEU A 220 3.11 -20.63 12.78
C LEU A 220 4.40 -20.04 12.18
N LEU A 221 4.41 -19.83 10.86
CA LEU A 221 5.59 -19.38 10.11
C LEU A 221 5.93 -17.89 10.30
N TYR A 222 4.99 -17.10 10.82
CA TYR A 222 5.05 -15.64 10.81
C TYR A 222 4.80 -15.00 12.18
N SER A 223 5.40 -13.83 12.36
CA SER A 223 5.39 -13.07 13.60
C SER A 223 5.38 -11.56 13.32
N ALA A 224 5.00 -10.75 14.30
CA ALA A 224 4.96 -9.31 14.16
C ALA A 224 6.39 -8.72 14.18
N PHE A 225 6.72 -7.86 13.20
CA PHE A 225 8.04 -7.21 13.10
C PHE A 225 8.09 -5.95 13.98
N THR A 226 8.23 -6.16 15.29
CA THR A 226 8.12 -5.16 16.37
C THR A 226 8.79 -3.82 16.09
N GLU A 227 10.01 -3.80 15.55
CA GLU A 227 10.82 -2.60 15.32
C GLU A 227 10.24 -1.68 14.22
N ARG A 228 9.33 -2.22 13.40
CA ARG A 228 8.77 -1.57 12.21
C ARG A 228 7.32 -1.15 12.38
N ILE A 229 6.59 -1.80 13.30
CA ILE A 229 5.18 -1.53 13.58
C ILE A 229 5.09 -0.36 14.59
N PRO A 230 4.34 0.72 14.31
CA PRO A 230 4.19 1.85 15.24
C PRO A 230 3.41 1.43 16.52
N PRO A 231 3.33 2.29 17.55
CA PRO A 231 2.69 1.95 18.82
C PRO A 231 1.24 1.44 18.72
N ARG A 232 0.83 0.62 19.70
CA ARG A 232 -0.54 0.08 19.76
C ARG A 232 -1.54 1.24 19.86
N GLY A 233 -2.61 1.17 19.08
CA GLY A 233 -3.61 2.24 18.96
C GLY A 233 -3.24 3.37 17.98
N THR A 234 -2.04 3.38 17.38
CA THR A 234 -1.73 4.27 16.24
C THR A 234 -2.75 4.03 15.14
N LYS A 235 -3.38 5.11 14.66
CA LYS A 235 -4.37 5.06 13.58
C LYS A 235 -3.65 4.85 12.25
N VAL A 236 -4.14 3.90 11.47
CA VAL A 236 -3.57 3.51 10.19
C VAL A 236 -4.61 3.52 9.09
N ARG A 237 -4.17 3.79 7.87
CA ARG A 237 -4.94 3.66 6.64
C ARG A 237 -4.34 2.57 5.78
N MET A 238 -5.07 1.47 5.63
CA MET A 238 -4.73 0.38 4.74
C MET A 238 -5.28 0.67 3.34
N VAL A 239 -4.44 0.53 2.33
CA VAL A 239 -4.80 0.74 0.91
C VAL A 239 -4.53 -0.55 0.17
N LEU A 240 -5.60 -1.19 -0.31
CA LEU A 240 -5.58 -2.45 -1.04
C LEU A 240 -5.73 -2.16 -2.54
N THR A 241 -4.84 -2.70 -3.35
CA THR A 241 -4.79 -2.46 -4.81
C THR A 241 -4.69 -3.80 -5.54
N PRO A 242 -5.65 -4.19 -6.40
CA PRO A 242 -5.50 -5.39 -7.21
C PRO A 242 -4.38 -5.19 -8.21
N ARG A 243 -3.33 -6.00 -8.12
CA ARG A 243 -2.19 -5.94 -9.04
C ARG A 243 -2.69 -6.22 -10.44
N LYS A 244 -2.26 -5.42 -11.42
CA LYS A 244 -2.56 -5.70 -12.83
C LYS A 244 -2.01 -7.08 -13.19
N ALA A 245 -2.86 -7.94 -13.75
CA ALA A 245 -2.40 -9.20 -14.33
C ALA A 245 -1.27 -8.91 -15.34
N LYS A 246 -0.22 -9.73 -15.31
CA LYS A 246 0.77 -9.74 -16.39
C LYS A 246 0.04 -10.21 -17.64
N VAL A 247 -0.12 -9.33 -18.62
CA VAL A 247 -0.63 -9.72 -19.95
C VAL A 247 0.46 -10.57 -20.58
N ASP A 248 0.16 -11.82 -20.88
CA ASP A 248 1.08 -12.67 -21.63
C ASP A 248 1.23 -12.10 -23.06
N PRO A 249 2.45 -11.88 -23.58
CA PRO A 249 2.64 -11.37 -24.94
C PRO A 249 1.98 -12.21 -26.04
N ASP A 250 1.81 -13.52 -25.84
CA ASP A 250 1.28 -14.43 -26.86
C ASP A 250 -0.25 -14.63 -26.78
N GLU A 251 -0.91 -14.28 -25.66
CA GLU A 251 -2.39 -14.28 -25.55
C GLU A 251 -3.06 -13.32 -26.56
N LYS A 252 -2.31 -12.36 -27.12
CA LYS A 252 -2.77 -11.39 -28.13
C LYS A 252 -2.73 -11.88 -29.60
N LYS A 253 -2.56 -13.19 -29.83
CA LYS A 253 -2.44 -13.77 -31.20
C LYS A 253 -3.48 -14.87 -31.52
N SER A 254 -4.44 -15.12 -30.64
CA SER A 254 -5.59 -16.00 -30.90
C SER A 254 -6.86 -15.23 -31.27
#